data_AF-A0A3C1FB40-F1
#
_entry.id   AF-A0A3C1FB40-F1
#
_cell.length_a   1.000
_cell.length_b   1.000
_cell.length_c   1.000
_cell.angle_alpha   90.00
_cell.angle_beta   90.00
_cell.angle_gamma   90.00
#
_symmetry.space_group_name_H-M   'P 1'
#
loop_
_entity.id
_entity.type
_entity.pdbx_description
1 polymer ?
#
loop_
_entity_poly.entity_id
_entity_poly.type
_entity_poly.pdbx_seq_one_letter_code
_entity_poly.pdbx_strand_id
1 'polypeptide(L)'
;MVGVFVVLVLALACAALGMIVGIVDEVHKRPGSFRRAGSGLAMIASFAGLWMLLTPVEVTSFMQCGAPVLVVSGWVGNPLPMPSGCSGVMTTYAVSGLCTALAAPLLVFATRGRVN
;
A
#
# COMPACT_ATOMS: atom_id res chain seq x y z
N MET A 1 14.36 -8.57 -9.47
CA MET A 1 14.13 -8.66 -8.00
C MET A 1 14.30 -7.32 -7.29
N VAL A 2 15.28 -6.47 -7.65
CA VAL A 2 15.50 -5.15 -7.02
C VAL A 2 14.25 -4.26 -7.02
N GLY A 3 13.51 -4.18 -8.13
CA GLY A 3 12.29 -3.36 -8.21
C GLY A 3 11.18 -3.75 -7.23
N VAL A 4 10.99 -5.06 -7.02
CA VAL A 4 10.03 -5.61 -6.05
C VAL A 4 10.43 -5.21 -4.62
N PHE A 5 11.72 -5.31 -4.30
CA PHE A 5 12.26 -4.92 -3.01
C PHE A 5 12.05 -3.42 -2.76
N VAL A 6 12.34 -2.57 -3.75
CA VAL A 6 12.12 -1.11 -3.64
C VAL A 6 10.66 -0.78 -3.36
N VAL A 7 9.71 -1.40 -4.08
CA VAL A 7 8.27 -1.16 -3.87
C VAL A 7 7.81 -1.61 -2.48
N LEU A 8 8.25 -2.79 -2.04
CA LEU A 8 7.90 -3.29 -0.71
C LEU A 8 8.47 -2.38 0.39
N VAL A 9 9.74 -1.97 0.27
CA VAL A 9 10.38 -1.05 1.22
C VAL A 9 9.65 0.28 1.24
N LEU A 10 9.26 0.82 0.09
CA LEU A 10 8.52 2.07 0.00
C LEU A 10 7.13 1.98 0.66
N ALA A 11 6.40 0.89 0.41
CA ALA A 11 5.09 0.64 1.02
C ALA A 11 5.21 0.49 2.55
N LEU A 12 6.21 -0.27 3.02
CA LEU A 12 6.53 -0.42 4.45
C LEU A 12 6.92 0.91 5.08
N ALA A 13 7.75 1.72 4.41
CA ALA A 13 8.14 3.03 4.89
C ALA A 13 6.93 3.96 5.02
N CYS A 14 6.01 3.97 4.04
CA CYS A 14 4.78 4.76 4.11
C CYS A 14 3.89 4.33 5.30
N ALA A 15 3.74 3.02 5.51
CA ALA A 15 3.00 2.48 6.64
C ALA A 15 3.62 2.86 7.99
N ALA A 16 4.94 2.71 8.10
CA ALA A 16 5.69 3.07 9.31
C ALA A 16 5.60 4.57 9.61
N LEU A 17 5.71 5.43 8.59
CA LEU A 17 5.54 6.87 8.75
C LEU A 17 4.13 7.22 9.24
N GLY A 18 3.08 6.64 8.66
CA GLY A 18 1.71 6.85 9.13
C GLY A 18 1.52 6.49 10.61
N MET A 19 2.14 5.38 11.03
CA MET A 19 2.09 4.90 12.42
C MET A 19 2.88 5.79 13.38
N ILE A 20 4.13 6.13 13.05
CA ILE A 20 5.00 6.99 13.86
C ILE A 20 4.33 8.35 14.07
N VAL A 21 3.80 8.93 13.00
CA VAL A 21 3.18 10.26 13.07
C VAL A 21 1.87 10.21 13.86
N GLY A 22 1.15 9.09 13.87
CA GLY A 22 0.02 8.84 14.77
C GLY A 22 0.44 8.75 16.25
N ILE A 23 1.51 8.02 16.55
CA ILE A 23 2.03 7.86 17.93
C ILE A 23 2.56 9.19 18.48
N VAL A 24 3.37 9.89 17.69
CA VAL A 24 3.93 11.20 18.07
C VAL A 24 2.81 12.19 18.39
N ASP A 25 1.73 12.16 17.61
CA ASP A 25 0.56 13.02 17.83
C ASP A 25 -0.15 12.72 19.15
N GLU A 26 -0.39 11.44 19.46
CA GLU A 26 -1.04 11.03 20.71
C GLU A 26 -0.20 11.40 21.93
N VAL A 27 1.13 11.36 21.81
CA VAL A 27 2.07 11.74 22.88
C VAL A 27 2.14 13.27 23.07
N HIS A 28 2.12 14.06 21.99
CA HIS A 28 2.37 15.51 22.09
C HIS A 28 1.11 16.37 22.25
N LYS A 29 -0.07 15.93 21.79
CA LYS A 29 -1.30 16.74 21.83
C LYS A 29 -2.50 15.84 22.11
N ARG A 30 -3.45 16.27 22.95
CA ARG A 30 -4.78 15.61 23.03
C ARG A 30 -5.43 15.70 21.65
N PRO A 31 -5.52 14.60 20.88
CA PRO A 31 -6.01 14.70 19.52
C PRO A 31 -7.54 14.80 19.56
N GLY A 32 -8.08 15.77 18.82
CA GLY A 32 -9.52 15.81 18.54
C GLY A 32 -9.94 14.52 17.82
N SER A 33 -11.22 14.16 17.91
CA SER A 33 -11.78 12.95 17.28
C SER A 33 -11.42 12.82 15.80
N PHE A 34 -11.34 13.94 15.08
CA PHE A 34 -10.99 14.00 13.66
C PHE A 34 -9.53 13.60 13.36
N ARG A 35 -8.56 13.97 14.22
CA ARG A 35 -7.15 13.57 14.07
C ARG A 35 -6.95 12.08 14.35
N ARG A 36 -7.70 11.51 15.30
CA ARG A 36 -7.70 10.06 15.56
C ARG A 36 -8.32 9.26 14.41
N ALA A 37 -9.37 9.78 13.78
CA ALA A 37 -9.93 9.15 12.59
C ALA A 37 -8.91 9.09 11.44
N GLY A 38 -8.10 10.15 11.27
CA GLY A 38 -7.03 10.20 10.27
C GLY A 38 -5.94 9.15 10.45
N SER A 39 -5.44 8.95 11.67
CA SER A 39 -4.44 7.90 11.94
C SER A 39 -5.02 6.50 11.76
N GLY A 40 -6.28 6.28 12.16
CA GLY A 40 -6.99 5.03 11.92
C GLY A 40 -7.16 4.71 10.43
N LEU A 41 -7.63 5.68 9.64
CA LEU A 41 -7.76 5.54 8.19
C LEU A 41 -6.41 5.28 7.51
N ALA A 42 -5.35 5.92 7.97
CA ALA A 42 -4.01 5.70 7.44
C ALA A 42 -3.48 4.28 7.73
N MET A 43 -3.76 3.73 8.92
CA MET A 43 -3.45 2.33 9.22
C MET A 43 -4.21 1.36 8.31
N ILE A 44 -5.53 1.58 8.15
CA ILE A 44 -6.37 0.74 7.29
C ILE A 44 -5.87 0.80 5.85
N ALA A 45 -5.58 1.99 5.32
CA ALA A 45 -5.08 2.18 3.97
C ALA A 45 -3.71 1.52 3.75
N SER A 46 -2.80 1.63 4.73
CA SER A 46 -1.49 0.98 4.68
C SER A 46 -1.60 -0.53 4.64
N PHE A 47 -2.45 -1.11 5.50
CA PHE A 47 -2.66 -2.55 5.56
C PHE A 47 -3.36 -3.06 4.30
N ALA A 48 -4.37 -2.34 3.82
CA ALA A 48 -5.07 -2.66 2.57
C ALA A 48 -4.13 -2.63 1.36
N GLY A 49 -3.22 -1.66 1.28
CA GLY A 49 -2.23 -1.58 0.20
C GLY A 49 -1.22 -2.73 0.22
N LEU A 50 -0.67 -3.06 1.39
CA LEU A 50 0.19 -4.24 1.57
C LEU A 50 -0.55 -5.54 1.25
N TRP A 51 -1.78 -5.67 1.70
CA TRP A 51 -2.63 -6.83 1.43
C TRP A 51 -2.83 -7.01 -0.09
N MET A 52 -3.23 -5.96 -0.81
CA MET A 52 -3.40 -5.98 -2.27
C MET A 52 -2.11 -6.36 -3.02
N LEU A 53 -0.94 -6.00 -2.50
CA LEU A 53 0.35 -6.32 -3.13
C LEU A 53 0.79 -7.78 -2.90
N LEU A 54 0.50 -8.33 -1.72
CA LEU A 54 1.00 -9.63 -1.28
C LEU A 54 0.01 -10.77 -1.49
N THR A 55 -1.29 -10.49 -1.53
CA THR A 55 -2.31 -11.53 -1.62
C THR A 55 -2.33 -12.11 -3.04
N PRO A 56 -2.19 -13.43 -3.20
CA PRO A 56 -2.24 -14.04 -4.52
C PRO A 56 -3.61 -13.81 -5.16
N VAL A 57 -3.61 -13.46 -6.44
CA VAL A 57 -4.85 -13.24 -7.19
C VAL A 57 -5.29 -14.52 -7.85
N GLU A 58 -6.53 -14.92 -7.62
CA GLU A 58 -7.18 -16.05 -8.30
C GLU A 58 -8.08 -15.49 -9.40
N VAL A 59 -7.86 -15.89 -10.65
CA VAL A 59 -8.66 -15.43 -11.80
C VAL A 59 -9.80 -16.41 -12.09
N THR A 60 -9.55 -17.70 -11.90
CA THR A 60 -10.53 -18.78 -11.99
C THR A 60 -10.20 -19.86 -10.96
N SER A 61 -11.12 -20.82 -10.74
CA SER A 61 -10.92 -21.96 -9.83
C SER A 61 -9.70 -22.83 -10.15
N PHE A 62 -9.10 -22.68 -11.32
CA PHE A 62 -7.94 -23.45 -11.78
C PHE A 62 -6.71 -22.58 -12.08
N MET A 63 -6.79 -21.25 -11.93
CA MET A 63 -5.71 -20.32 -12.29
C MET A 63 -5.42 -19.35 -11.14
N GLN A 64 -4.34 -19.62 -10.41
CA GLN A 64 -3.74 -18.74 -9.41
C GLN A 64 -2.57 -17.98 -10.03
N CYS A 65 -2.64 -16.64 -10.03
CA CYS A 65 -1.65 -15.76 -10.63
C CYS A 65 -0.51 -15.34 -9.67
N GLY A 66 -0.49 -15.85 -8.43
CA GLY A 66 0.52 -15.46 -7.44
C GLY A 66 0.40 -13.99 -7.02
N ALA A 67 1.41 -13.49 -6.30
CA ALA A 67 1.37 -12.17 -5.68
C ALA A 67 1.54 -11.02 -6.71
N PRO A 68 0.63 -10.03 -6.75
CA PRO A 68 0.68 -8.88 -7.66
C PRO A 68 2.01 -8.12 -7.68
N VAL A 69 2.70 -8.06 -6.53
CA VAL A 69 4.00 -7.39 -6.41
C VAL A 69 5.05 -7.93 -7.40
N LEU A 70 4.90 -9.17 -7.87
CA LEU A 70 5.82 -9.78 -8.84
C LEU A 70 5.77 -9.09 -10.21
N VAL A 71 4.65 -8.49 -10.61
CA VAL A 71 4.54 -7.72 -11.87
C VAL A 71 5.47 -6.52 -11.90
N VAL A 72 5.76 -5.94 -10.74
CA VAL A 72 6.70 -4.82 -10.62
C VAL A 72 8.09 -5.19 -11.16
N SER A 73 8.50 -6.46 -11.06
CA SER A 73 9.77 -6.90 -11.64
C SER A 73 9.83 -6.74 -13.16
N GLY A 74 8.68 -6.92 -13.84
CA GLY A 74 8.53 -6.68 -15.28
C GLY A 74 8.67 -5.21 -15.67
N TRP A 75 8.24 -4.28 -14.80
CA TRP A 75 8.41 -2.83 -15.04
C TRP A 75 9.87 -2.38 -15.00
N VAL A 76 10.71 -3.12 -14.28
CA VAL A 76 12.16 -2.86 -14.17
C VAL A 76 12.95 -3.76 -15.13
N GLY A 77 12.33 -4.15 -16.26
CA GLY A 77 12.98 -4.87 -17.35
C GLY A 77 13.31 -6.34 -17.07
N ASN A 78 12.76 -6.93 -16.00
CA ASN A 78 12.94 -8.35 -15.69
C ASN A 78 11.59 -9.08 -15.77
N PRO A 79 11.08 -9.36 -16.98
CA PRO A 79 9.79 -10.04 -17.14
C PRO A 79 9.88 -11.47 -16.59
N LEU A 80 9.01 -11.79 -15.63
CA LEU A 80 8.79 -13.16 -15.19
C LEU A 80 7.85 -13.87 -16.18
N PRO A 81 8.07 -15.16 -16.49
CA PRO A 81 7.11 -15.94 -17.26
C PRO A 81 5.82 -16.05 -16.43
N MET A 82 4.75 -15.42 -16.91
CA MET A 82 3.42 -15.42 -16.28
C MET A 82 2.41 -16.12 -17.19
N PRO A 83 1.43 -16.85 -16.64
CA PRO A 83 0.32 -17.39 -17.42
C PRO A 83 -0.44 -16.28 -18.16
N SER A 84 -0.88 -16.56 -19.39
CA SER A 84 -1.68 -15.62 -20.18
C SER A 84 -2.95 -15.22 -19.43
N GLY A 85 -3.21 -13.91 -19.31
CA GLY A 85 -4.34 -13.37 -18.56
C GLY A 85 -4.00 -12.92 -17.13
N CYS A 86 -2.91 -13.41 -16.53
CA CYS A 86 -2.51 -12.99 -15.18
C CYS A 86 -1.92 -11.57 -15.14
N SER A 87 -1.15 -11.19 -16.16
CA SER A 87 -0.42 -9.92 -16.18
C SER A 87 -1.34 -8.71 -16.01
N GLY A 88 -2.46 -8.65 -16.75
CA GLY A 88 -3.40 -7.52 -16.67
C GLY A 88 -4.04 -7.38 -15.29
N VAL A 89 -4.53 -8.50 -14.72
CA VAL A 89 -5.18 -8.49 -13.41
C VAL A 89 -4.19 -8.13 -12.31
N MET A 90 -3.03 -8.79 -12.28
CA MET A 90 -1.97 -8.50 -11.30
C MET A 90 -1.48 -7.04 -11.40
N THR A 91 -1.41 -6.46 -12.60
CA THR A 91 -1.05 -5.05 -12.79
C THR A 91 -2.06 -4.14 -12.09
N THR A 92 -3.36 -4.39 -12.26
CA THR A 92 -4.42 -3.59 -11.62
C THR A 92 -4.34 -3.67 -10.09
N TYR A 93 -4.13 -4.86 -9.53
CA TYR A 93 -3.96 -5.05 -8.09
C TYR A 93 -2.67 -4.40 -7.56
N ALA A 94 -1.57 -4.48 -8.32
CA ALA A 94 -0.31 -3.85 -7.93
C ALA A 94 -0.43 -2.32 -7.90
N VAL A 95 -1.07 -1.73 -8.91
CA VAL A 95 -1.29 -0.28 -8.97
C VAL A 95 -2.25 0.17 -7.87
N SER A 96 -3.37 -0.53 -7.65
CA SER A 96 -4.31 -0.18 -6.59
C SER A 96 -3.68 -0.32 -5.20
N GLY A 97 -2.87 -1.35 -4.97
CA GLY A 97 -2.09 -1.55 -3.74
C GLY A 97 -1.07 -0.44 -3.49
N LEU A 98 -0.36 0.00 -4.52
CA LEU A 98 0.56 1.13 -4.45
C LEU A 98 -0.17 2.46 -4.15
N CYS A 99 -1.25 2.74 -4.87
CA CYS A 99 -2.04 3.95 -4.66
C CYS A 99 -2.62 4.01 -3.24
N THR A 100 -3.12 2.89 -2.72
CA THR A 100 -3.66 2.80 -1.35
C THR A 100 -2.57 2.94 -0.28
N ALA A 101 -1.39 2.35 -0.50
CA ALA A 101 -0.24 2.55 0.39
C ALA A 101 0.22 4.02 0.44
N LEU A 102 0.22 4.72 -0.71
CA LEU A 102 0.54 6.15 -0.79
C LEU A 102 -0.57 7.05 -0.23
N ALA A 103 -1.81 6.61 -0.27
CA ALA A 103 -2.93 7.35 0.31
C ALA A 103 -2.83 7.45 1.84
N ALA A 104 -2.18 6.50 2.51
CA ALA A 104 -2.03 6.51 3.97
C ALA A 104 -1.38 7.79 4.53
N PRO A 105 -0.16 8.20 4.12
CA PRO A 105 0.41 9.46 4.58
C PRO A 105 -0.43 10.69 4.14
N LEU A 106 -1.04 10.66 2.95
CA LEU A 106 -1.90 11.74 2.47
C LEU A 106 -3.14 11.93 3.35
N LEU A 107 -3.75 10.84 3.82
CA LEU A 107 -4.89 10.88 4.76
C LEU A 107 -4.47 11.48 6.11
N VAL A 108 -3.28 11.14 6.59
CA VAL A 108 -2.70 11.75 7.80
C VAL A 108 -2.54 13.26 7.61
N PHE A 109 -2.00 13.72 6.47
CA PHE A 109 -1.87 15.16 6.20
C PHE A 109 -3.22 15.87 6.00
N ALA A 110 -4.15 15.25 5.27
CA ALA A 110 -5.47 15.82 4.97
C ALA A 110 -6.31 16.03 6.23
N THR A 111 -6.28 15.06 7.16
CA THR A 111 -6.98 15.17 8.45
C THR A 111 -6.29 16.09 9.46
N ARG A 112 -5.12 16.63 9.09
CA ARG A 112 -4.34 17.60 9.88
C ARG A 112 -4.45 19.05 9.36
N GLY A 113 -5.03 19.30 8.19
CA GLY A 113 -5.30 20.68 7.74
C GLY A 113 -6.42 21.31 8.59
N ARG A 114 -6.32 22.52 9.16
CA ARG A 114 -5.36 23.63 9.08
C ARG A 114 -5.23 24.16 10.52
N VAL A 115 -4.02 24.28 11.07
CA VAL A 115 -3.80 25.15 12.24
C VAL A 115 -3.77 26.58 11.67
N ASN A 116 -4.94 27.19 11.58
CA ASN A 116 -5.07 28.65 11.65
C ASN A 116 -5.57 28.96 13.06
#